data_AF-A0A183HAA7-F1
#
_entry.id   AF-A0A183HAA7-F1
#
_cell.length_a   1.000
_cell.length_b   1.000
_cell.length_c   1.000
_cell.angle_alpha   90.00
_cell.angle_beta   90.00
_cell.angle_gamma   90.00
#
_symmetry.space_group_name_H-M   'P 1'
#
loop_
_entity.id
_entity.type
_entity.pdbx_description
1 polymer ?
#
loop_
_entity_poly.entity_id
_entity_poly.type
_entity_poly.pdbx_seq_one_letter_code
_entity_poly.pdbx_strand_id
1 'polypeptide(L)'
;MATQLPTIPNYNEIKPLESINNARIYTYRGKKIAGFELQGFRMICLPQAYEMFLKNVISGLHTVHSKLKRLQIRLVICNVEQA
;
A
#
# COMPACT_ATOMS: atom_id res chain seq x y z
N MET A 1 -12.32 10.80 -34.48
CA MET A 1 -12.93 10.99 -33.15
C MET A 1 -11.97 10.38 -32.14
N ALA A 2 -11.35 11.19 -31.28
CA ALA A 2 -10.19 10.80 -30.48
C ALA A 2 -10.58 9.83 -29.35
N THR A 3 -9.90 8.70 -29.29
CA THR A 3 -10.04 7.68 -28.25
C THR A 3 -9.53 8.26 -26.92
N GLN A 4 -10.44 8.54 -25.98
CA GLN A 4 -10.06 9.01 -24.64
C GLN A 4 -9.40 7.86 -23.87
N LEU A 5 -8.14 8.08 -23.49
CA LEU A 5 -7.34 7.21 -22.64
C LEU A 5 -8.04 7.10 -21.26
N PRO A 6 -8.10 5.91 -20.61
CA PRO A 6 -8.71 5.80 -19.29
C PRO A 6 -7.98 6.69 -18.28
N THR A 7 -8.67 7.73 -17.82
CA THR A 7 -8.18 8.67 -16.81
C THR A 7 -7.98 7.91 -15.50
N ILE A 8 -6.72 7.69 -15.14
CA ILE A 8 -6.31 7.22 -13.80
C ILE A 8 -6.91 8.18 -12.75
N PRO A 9 -7.80 7.72 -11.85
CA PRO A 9 -8.41 8.60 -10.87
C PRO A 9 -7.34 9.18 -9.94
N ASN A 10 -7.41 10.50 -9.75
CA ASN A 10 -6.58 11.23 -8.81
C ASN A 10 -7.01 10.80 -7.39
N TYR A 11 -6.10 10.11 -6.68
CA TYR A 11 -6.36 9.47 -5.38
C TYR A 11 -6.68 10.47 -4.24
N ASN A 12 -6.52 11.77 -4.45
CA ASN A 12 -6.75 12.78 -3.42
C ASN A 12 -8.23 13.21 -3.28
N GLU A 13 -9.14 12.66 -4.06
CA GLU A 13 -10.58 13.00 -4.00
C GLU A 13 -11.37 11.91 -3.24
N ILE A 14 -11.07 11.75 -1.94
CA ILE A 14 -11.60 10.66 -1.11
C ILE A 14 -12.93 11.05 -0.45
N LYS A 15 -13.99 10.31 -0.80
CA LYS A 15 -15.28 10.24 -0.08
C LYS A 15 -15.11 9.85 1.40
N PRO A 16 -16.00 10.23 2.32
CA PRO A 16 -15.77 10.11 3.76
C PRO A 16 -15.66 8.65 4.24
N LEU A 17 -14.47 8.29 4.73
CA LEU A 17 -14.20 7.96 6.12
C LEU A 17 -14.97 6.81 6.84
N GLU A 18 -15.15 5.63 6.24
CA GLU A 18 -15.64 4.46 7.01
C GLU A 18 -14.61 3.31 7.19
N SER A 19 -13.49 3.31 6.47
CA SER A 19 -12.54 2.18 6.51
C SER A 19 -11.06 2.56 6.67
N ILE A 20 -10.77 3.82 6.98
CA ILE A 20 -9.39 4.33 7.10
C ILE A 20 -8.80 3.99 8.49
N ASN A 21 -9.65 3.85 9.52
CA ASN A 21 -9.23 3.60 10.92
C ASN A 21 -9.32 2.13 11.39
N ASN A 22 -9.72 1.18 10.55
CA ASN A 22 -9.84 -0.23 10.94
C ASN A 22 -8.58 -1.03 10.57
N ALA A 23 -7.51 -0.85 11.35
CA ALA A 23 -6.34 -1.71 11.26
C ALA A 23 -6.73 -3.18 11.58
N ARG A 24 -6.31 -4.10 10.73
CA ARG A 24 -6.59 -5.53 10.84
C ARG A 24 -5.31 -6.35 10.66
N ILE A 25 -5.28 -7.52 11.27
CA ILE A 25 -4.21 -8.50 11.07
C ILE A 25 -4.61 -9.46 9.95
N TYR A 26 -3.82 -9.48 8.89
CA TYR A 26 -3.96 -10.39 7.76
C TYR A 26 -2.92 -11.50 7.83
N THR A 27 -3.24 -12.65 7.23
CA THR A 27 -2.24 -13.69 6.99
C THR A 27 -1.72 -13.55 5.56
N TYR A 28 -0.44 -13.18 5.43
CA TYR A 28 0.25 -13.05 4.15
C TYR A 28 1.45 -14.00 4.12
N ARG A 29 1.49 -14.90 3.13
CA ARG A 29 2.54 -15.92 2.98
C ARG A 29 2.82 -16.70 4.28
N GLY A 30 1.76 -17.04 5.02
CA GLY A 30 1.85 -17.78 6.28
C GLY A 30 2.30 -16.97 7.51
N LYS A 31 2.52 -15.65 7.39
CA LYS A 31 2.83 -14.77 8.53
C LYS A 31 1.71 -13.76 8.75
N LYS A 32 1.54 -13.38 10.02
CA LYS A 32 0.60 -12.33 10.43
C LYS A 32 1.21 -10.96 10.13
N ILE A 33 0.47 -10.11 9.40
CA ILE A 33 0.88 -8.77 9.01
C ILE A 33 -0.28 -7.78 9.23
N ALA A 34 0.03 -6.61 9.76
CA ALA A 34 -0.92 -5.52 9.89
C ALA A 34 -1.26 -4.93 8.53
N GLY A 35 -2.48 -4.44 8.40
CA GLY A 35 -2.99 -3.84 7.19
C GLY A 35 -4.33 -3.16 7.42
N PHE A 36 -4.90 -2.61 6.36
CA PHE A 36 -6.22 -1.98 6.39
C PHE A 36 -6.94 -2.24 5.08
N GLU A 37 -8.26 -2.11 5.08
CA GLU A 37 -9.04 -2.19 3.86
C GLU A 37 -9.34 -0.79 3.35
N LEU A 38 -8.94 -0.51 2.12
CA LEU A 38 -9.11 0.78 1.48
C LEU A 38 -9.85 0.58 0.17
N GLN A 39 -11.08 1.09 0.09
CA GLN A 39 -11.94 0.96 -1.10
C GLN A 39 -12.08 -0.50 -1.60
N GLY A 40 -12.18 -1.47 -0.67
CA GLY A 40 -12.27 -2.90 -0.99
C GLY A 40 -10.93 -3.57 -1.32
N PHE A 41 -9.82 -2.82 -1.32
CA PHE A 41 -8.48 -3.38 -1.47
C PHE A 41 -7.84 -3.63 -0.10
N ARG A 42 -7.30 -4.83 0.09
CA ARG A 42 -6.50 -5.16 1.27
C ARG A 42 -5.10 -4.62 1.12
N MET A 43 -4.78 -3.63 1.91
CA MET A 43 -3.46 -3.03 2.02
C MET A 43 -2.70 -3.69 3.16
N ILE A 44 -1.41 -3.95 2.98
CA ILE A 44 -0.53 -4.50 4.02
C ILE A 44 0.56 -3.48 4.39
N CYS A 45 1.01 -3.51 5.64
CA CYS A 45 2.04 -2.62 6.14
C CYS A 45 3.39 -2.93 5.47
N LEU A 46 3.89 -1.98 4.66
CA LEU A 46 5.12 -2.16 3.90
C LEU A 46 6.38 -2.30 4.79
N PRO A 47 6.60 -1.48 5.84
CA PRO A 47 7.73 -1.69 6.75
C PRO A 47 7.75 -3.09 7.38
N GLN A 48 6.58 -3.62 7.75
CA GLN A 48 6.46 -4.95 8.32
C GLN A 48 6.70 -6.04 7.27
N ALA A 49 6.18 -5.87 6.06
CA ALA A 49 6.47 -6.76 4.93
C ALA A 49 7.97 -6.77 4.59
N TYR A 50 8.64 -5.62 4.72
CA TYR A 50 10.07 -5.51 4.49
C TYR A 50 10.86 -6.36 5.47
N GLU A 51 10.64 -6.18 6.78
CA GLU A 51 11.35 -6.95 7.81
C GLU A 51 11.09 -8.46 7.70
N MET A 52 9.86 -8.86 7.34
CA MET A 52 9.49 -10.29 7.29
C MET A 52 9.93 -11.02 6.02
N PHE A 53 10.00 -10.33 4.88
CA PHE A 53 10.14 -10.99 3.57
C PHE A 53 11.26 -10.42 2.70
N LEU A 54 11.60 -9.14 2.82
CA LEU A 54 12.47 -8.45 1.87
C LEU A 54 13.86 -8.13 2.42
N LYS A 55 14.03 -8.06 3.74
CA LYS A 55 15.30 -7.68 4.40
C LYS A 55 16.50 -8.53 3.97
N ASN A 56 16.29 -9.80 3.66
CA ASN A 56 17.35 -10.72 3.23
C ASN A 56 17.68 -10.61 1.73
N VAL A 57 16.86 -9.90 0.95
CA VAL A 57 16.98 -9.77 -0.51
C VAL A 57 17.32 -8.32 -0.91
N ILE A 58 16.94 -7.36 -0.07
CA ILE A 58 17.08 -5.93 -0.32
C ILE A 58 17.61 -5.27 0.94
N SER A 59 18.75 -4.57 0.81
CA SER A 59 19.50 -3.97 1.93
C SER A 59 18.79 -2.79 2.63
N GLY A 60 17.71 -2.25 2.06
CA GLY A 60 17.02 -1.11 2.68
C GLY A 60 15.62 -0.83 2.12
N LEU A 61 14.74 -0.31 2.98
CA LEU A 61 13.37 0.10 2.62
C LEU A 61 13.36 1.16 1.51
N HIS A 62 14.35 2.06 1.47
CA HIS A 62 14.51 3.05 0.40
C HIS A 62 14.70 2.41 -0.99
N THR A 63 15.40 1.27 -1.06
CA THR A 63 15.57 0.51 -2.30
C THR A 63 14.26 -0.17 -2.71
N VAL A 64 13.45 -0.60 -1.74
CA VAL A 64 12.09 -1.09 -2.00
C VAL A 64 11.23 0.02 -2.59
N HIS A 65 11.22 1.21 -1.99
CA HIS A 65 10.45 2.37 -2.50
C HIS A 65 10.88 2.74 -3.92
N SER A 66 12.18 2.76 -4.19
CA SER A 66 12.72 3.06 -5.53
C SER A 66 12.34 2.00 -6.57
N LYS A 67 12.33 0.71 -6.19
CA LYS A 67 11.85 -0.38 -7.07
C LYS A 67 10.35 -0.27 -7.34
N LEU A 68 9.53 0.00 -6.33
CA LEU A 68 8.08 0.17 -6.49
C LEU A 68 7.76 1.33 -7.43
N LYS A 69 8.48 2.45 -7.32
CA LYS A 69 8.37 3.58 -8.26
C LYS A 69 8.69 3.19 -9.70
N ARG A 70 9.73 2.37 -9.92
CA ARG A 70 10.09 1.86 -11.26
C ARG A 70 9.03 0.92 -11.84
N LEU A 71 8.37 0.14 -10.99
CA LEU A 71 7.27 -0.76 -11.37
C LEU A 71 5.92 -0.04 -11.49
N GLN A 72 5.90 1.30 -11.36
CA GLN A 72 4.69 2.13 -11.36
C GLN A 72 3.66 1.74 -10.28
N ILE A 73 4.11 1.13 -9.18
CA ILE A 73 3.27 0.80 -8.03
C ILE A 73 3.21 2.02 -7.11
N ARG A 74 2.02 2.60 -6.95
CA ARG A 74 1.79 3.72 -6.02
C ARG A 74 1.66 3.19 -4.59
N LEU A 75 2.47 3.73 -3.69
CA LEU A 75 2.31 3.51 -2.26
C LEU A 75 1.28 4.47 -1.69
N VAL A 76 0.41 3.93 -0.84
CA VAL A 76 -0.44 4.76 0.02
C VAL A 76 0.36 5.11 1.26
N ILE A 77 0.52 6.40 1.51
CA ILE A 77 1.11 6.88 2.76
C ILE A 77 0.05 6.74 3.84
N CYS A 78 0.39 6.06 4.94
CA CYS A 78 -0.46 6.00 6.11
C CYS A 78 -0.64 7.41 6.69
N ASN A 79 -1.87 7.80 6.99
CA ASN A 79 -2.14 9.03 7.73
C ASN A 79 -1.66 8.89 9.19
N VAL A 80 -1.52 10.00 9.92
CA VAL A 80 -1.04 10.01 11.32
C VAL A 80 -1.88 9.09 12.24
N GLU A 81 -3.18 8.94 11.99
CA GLU A 81 -4.05 8.01 12.73
C GLU A 81 -3.85 6.52 12.36
N GLN A 82 -3.16 6.22 11.26
CA GLN A 82 -2.93 4.86 10.76
C GLN A 82 -1.52 4.32 11.08
N ALA A 83 -0.65 5.17 11.62
CA ALA A 83 0.74 4.85 12.00
C ALA A 83 0.81 4.39 13.46
#